data_AF-A0A4Q2VEN8-F1
#
_entry.id   AF-A0A4Q2VEN8-F1
#
_cell.length_a   1.000
_cell.length_b   1.000
_cell.length_c   1.000
_cell.angle_alpha   90.00
_cell.angle_beta   90.00
_cell.angle_gamma   90.00
#
_symmetry.space_group_name_H-M   'P 1'
#
loop_
_entity.id
_entity.type
_entity.pdbx_description
1 polymer ?
#
loop_
_entity_poly.entity_id
_entity_poly.type
_entity_poly.pdbx_seq_one_letter_code
_entity_poly.pdbx_strand_id
1 'polypeptide(L)'
;MVLERTLKRTISIIAGDPTVGGASSGLTVYNGDDMVVTRLAATVYWAELYLTRSTPACTATSDCQSGPCTAFRLSALSAILMPWYMQKVFGKRMIVNEDRYLTTNLLVRGWGVVFASDVLTVAETPNSVTRWLRQQVR
;
A
#
# COMPACT_ATOMS: atom_id res chain seq x y z
N MET A 1 -10.68 -2.13 8.62
CA MET A 1 -12.04 -2.03 8.07
C MET A 1 -11.99 -1.33 6.72
N VAL A 2 -12.60 -1.91 5.68
CA VAL A 2 -12.71 -1.26 4.36
C VAL A 2 -13.97 -0.40 4.35
N LEU A 3 -13.88 0.89 4.00
CA LEU A 3 -15.07 1.75 3.95
C LEU A 3 -15.97 1.37 2.77
N GLU A 4 -17.22 1.82 2.83
CA GLU A 4 -18.18 1.63 1.75
C GLU A 4 -17.59 2.15 0.43
N ARG A 5 -17.86 1.44 -0.67
CA ARG A 5 -17.41 1.76 -2.04
C ARG A 5 -15.91 1.64 -2.29
N THR A 6 -15.05 1.59 -1.26
CA THR A 6 -13.59 1.48 -1.44
C THR A 6 -13.21 0.29 -2.32
N LEU A 7 -13.71 -0.90 -2.01
CA LEU A 7 -13.44 -2.10 -2.81
C LEU A 7 -13.88 -1.93 -4.26
N LYS A 8 -15.13 -1.49 -4.49
CA LYS A 8 -15.68 -1.31 -5.85
C LYS A 8 -14.88 -0.28 -6.63
N ARG A 9 -14.53 0.86 -6.01
CA ARG A 9 -13.80 1.96 -6.66
C ARG A 9 -12.37 1.56 -7.01
N THR A 10 -11.63 0.97 -6.08
CA THR A 10 -10.26 0.50 -6.33
C THR A 10 -10.22 -0.55 -7.45
N ILE A 11 -11.17 -1.50 -7.46
CA ILE A 11 -11.28 -2.48 -8.55
C ILE A 11 -11.66 -1.80 -9.86
N SER A 12 -12.58 -0.83 -9.85
CA SER A 12 -13.02 -0.12 -11.07
C SER A 12 -11.88 0.69 -11.70
N ILE A 13 -10.97 1.25 -10.90
CA ILE A 13 -9.77 1.94 -11.40
C ILE A 13 -8.87 0.95 -12.16
N ILE A 14 -8.61 -0.22 -11.58
CA ILE A 14 -7.81 -1.25 -12.25
C ILE A 14 -8.54 -1.79 -13.49
N ALA A 15 -9.85 -2.01 -13.42
CA ALA A 15 -10.62 -2.56 -14.54
C ALA A 15 -10.81 -1.56 -15.69
N GLY A 16 -10.86 -0.26 -15.39
CA GLY A 16 -11.08 0.81 -16.36
C GLY A 16 -9.89 1.08 -17.28
N ASP A 17 -8.67 0.68 -16.89
CA ASP A 17 -7.46 0.89 -17.68
C ASP A 17 -6.67 -0.43 -17.86
N PRO A 18 -6.59 -0.99 -19.08
CA PRO A 18 -5.88 -2.23 -19.34
C PRO A 18 -4.35 -2.13 -19.13
N THR A 19 -3.78 -0.95 -18.90
CA THR A 19 -2.35 -0.78 -18.58
C THR A 19 -2.07 -0.78 -17.07
N VAL A 20 -3.09 -0.71 -16.22
CA VAL A 20 -2.93 -0.68 -14.76
C VAL A 20 -2.87 -2.11 -14.18
N GLY A 21 -1.77 -2.42 -13.50
CA GLY A 21 -1.55 -3.72 -12.85
C GLY A 21 -1.91 -3.74 -11.37
N GLY A 22 -2.04 -2.57 -10.72
CA GLY A 22 -2.38 -2.47 -9.31
C GLY A 22 -2.94 -1.11 -8.92
N ALA A 23 -3.74 -1.09 -7.85
CA ALA A 23 -4.18 0.14 -7.23
C ALA A 23 -4.25 0.01 -5.70
N SER A 24 -4.11 1.12 -4.99
CA SER A 24 -4.28 1.18 -3.53
C SER A 24 -5.24 2.30 -3.15
N SER A 25 -5.96 2.14 -2.05
CA SER A 25 -6.81 3.18 -1.45
C SER A 25 -6.04 3.93 -0.36
N GLY A 26 -6.54 5.10 0.05
CA GLY A 26 -6.01 5.80 1.21
C GLY A 26 -6.14 4.97 2.49
N LEU A 27 -5.22 5.17 3.43
CA LEU A 27 -5.24 4.51 4.73
C LEU A 27 -5.46 5.57 5.81
N THR A 28 -6.43 5.34 6.68
CA THR A 28 -6.66 6.17 7.87
C THR A 28 -6.59 5.32 9.14
N VAL A 29 -6.34 5.98 10.26
CA VAL A 29 -6.17 5.33 11.57
C VAL A 29 -7.48 5.43 12.36
N TYR A 30 -8.03 4.29 12.78
CA TYR A 30 -9.27 4.23 13.56
C TYR A 30 -9.12 4.88 14.93
N ASN A 31 -8.12 4.43 15.70
CA ASN A 31 -7.85 4.87 17.07
C ASN A 31 -6.96 6.12 17.11
N GLY A 32 -7.08 6.97 16.08
CA GLY A 32 -6.23 8.13 15.87
C GLY A 32 -6.29 9.11 17.03
N ASP A 33 -7.44 9.25 17.69
CA ASP A 33 -7.64 10.23 18.76
C ASP A 33 -7.50 9.67 20.18
N ASP A 34 -7.25 8.37 20.34
CA ASP A 34 -7.24 7.69 21.64
C ASP A 34 -6.07 8.14 22.53
N MET A 35 -4.88 8.37 21.96
CA MET A 35 -3.65 8.70 22.68
C MET A 35 -2.74 9.63 21.87
N VAL A 36 -1.82 10.33 22.52
CA VAL A 36 -0.83 11.21 21.83
C VAL A 36 -0.02 10.44 20.78
N VAL A 37 0.37 9.20 21.08
CA VAL A 37 1.13 8.35 20.14
C VAL A 37 0.27 7.93 18.94
N THR A 38 -1.03 7.65 19.14
CA THR A 38 -1.91 7.26 18.03
C THR A 38 -2.25 8.46 17.16
N ARG A 39 -2.36 9.67 17.75
CA ARG A 39 -2.51 10.94 17.02
C ARG A 39 -1.27 11.25 16.18
N LEU A 40 -0.08 11.07 16.74
CA LEU A 40 1.18 11.20 16.01
C LEU A 40 1.21 10.20 14.85
N ALA A 41 0.92 8.92 15.10
CA ALA A 41 0.89 7.90 14.07
C ALA A 41 -0.11 8.23 12.96
N ALA A 42 -1.33 8.66 13.31
CA ALA A 42 -2.34 9.10 12.34
C ALA A 42 -1.85 10.26 11.48
N THR A 43 -1.15 11.22 12.07
CA THR A 43 -0.58 12.37 11.36
C THR A 43 0.53 11.94 10.40
N VAL A 44 1.43 11.05 10.84
CA VAL A 44 2.48 10.47 10.00
C VAL A 44 1.87 9.68 8.84
N TYR A 45 0.88 8.83 9.11
CA TYR A 45 0.20 8.06 8.06
C TYR A 45 -0.50 8.96 7.04
N TRP A 46 -1.15 10.05 7.50
CA TRP A 46 -1.77 11.01 6.59
C TRP A 46 -0.74 11.73 5.73
N ALA A 47 0.33 12.24 6.33
CA ALA A 47 1.38 12.95 5.59
C ALA A 47 2.13 12.02 4.63
N GLU A 48 2.60 10.87 5.10
CA GLU A 48 3.43 9.96 4.31
C GLU A 48 2.60 9.22 3.27
N LEU A 49 1.50 8.56 3.67
CA LEU A 49 0.76 7.71 2.74
C LEU A 49 -0.16 8.52 1.84
N TYR A 50 -0.87 9.52 2.37
CA TYR A 50 -1.88 10.20 1.57
C TYR A 50 -1.28 11.27 0.65
N LEU A 51 -0.47 12.19 1.18
CA LEU A 51 0.12 13.26 0.36
C LEU A 51 1.13 12.71 -0.63
N THR A 52 2.10 11.92 -0.17
CA THR A 52 3.18 11.43 -1.04
C THR A 52 2.66 10.55 -2.16
N ARG A 53 1.62 9.74 -1.90
CA ARG A 53 1.07 8.83 -2.93
C ARG A 53 0.05 9.48 -3.84
N SER A 54 -0.56 10.59 -3.44
CA SER A 54 -1.45 11.36 -4.31
C SER A 54 -0.69 11.99 -5.48
N THR A 55 0.56 12.41 -5.27
CA THR A 55 1.38 13.06 -6.30
C THR A 55 1.65 12.19 -7.54
N PRO A 56 2.18 10.97 -7.43
CA PRO A 56 2.42 10.09 -8.58
C PRO A 56 1.16 9.39 -9.11
N ALA A 57 -0.01 9.63 -8.51
CA ALA A 57 -1.25 8.97 -8.91
C ALA A 57 -1.67 9.34 -10.35
N CYS A 58 -1.43 10.60 -10.76
CA CYS A 58 -1.78 11.10 -12.09
C CYS A 58 -0.95 10.47 -13.21
N THR A 59 0.25 9.98 -12.90
CA THR A 59 1.15 9.30 -13.84
C THR A 59 1.10 7.78 -13.73
N ALA A 60 0.25 7.23 -12.86
CA ALA A 60 0.19 5.80 -12.55
C ALA A 60 1.56 5.22 -12.15
N THR A 61 2.37 5.99 -11.40
CA THR A 61 3.71 5.60 -10.95
C THR A 61 3.81 5.59 -9.43
N SER A 62 2.72 5.23 -8.73
CA SER A 62 2.79 5.09 -7.28
C SER A 62 3.81 4.01 -6.92
N ASP A 63 4.76 4.38 -6.06
CA ASP A 63 5.95 3.60 -5.73
C ASP A 63 5.68 2.53 -4.66
N CYS A 64 4.54 2.62 -3.97
CA CYS A 64 4.21 1.75 -2.87
C CYS A 64 2.70 1.50 -2.75
N GLN A 65 2.31 0.23 -2.75
CA GLN A 65 0.96 -0.21 -2.47
C GLN A 65 0.88 -0.90 -1.11
N SER A 66 0.40 -0.19 -0.09
CA SER A 66 0.32 -0.74 1.28
C SER A 66 -0.60 -1.96 1.35
N GLY A 67 -0.10 -3.04 1.95
CA GLY A 67 -0.80 -4.34 2.06
C GLY A 67 -2.31 -4.28 2.39
N PRO A 68 -2.78 -3.58 3.45
CA PRO A 68 -4.18 -3.66 3.86
C PRO A 68 -5.15 -2.94 2.92
N CYS A 69 -4.68 -2.10 1.99
CA CYS A 69 -5.52 -1.22 1.19
C CYS A 69 -5.32 -1.39 -0.32
N THR A 70 -4.76 -2.52 -0.75
CA THR A 70 -4.28 -2.74 -2.12
C THR A 70 -5.05 -3.82 -2.87
N ALA A 71 -5.22 -3.62 -4.18
CA ALA A 71 -5.70 -4.62 -5.13
C ALA A 71 -4.73 -4.75 -6.32
N PHE A 72 -4.70 -5.94 -6.92
CA PHE A 72 -3.83 -6.25 -8.04
C PHE A 72 -4.61 -6.93 -9.16
N ARG A 73 -4.18 -6.71 -10.39
CA ARG A 73 -4.60 -7.49 -11.53
C ARG A 73 -3.85 -8.83 -11.54
N LEU A 74 -4.60 -9.92 -11.63
CA LEU A 74 -4.03 -11.27 -11.58
C LEU A 74 -3.04 -11.54 -12.71
N SER A 75 -3.34 -11.08 -13.94
CA SER A 75 -2.44 -11.24 -15.08
C SER A 75 -1.12 -10.45 -14.95
N ALA A 76 -1.11 -9.37 -14.17
CA ALA A 76 0.10 -8.61 -13.88
C ALA A 76 1.00 -9.32 -12.85
N LEU A 77 0.39 -10.00 -11.88
CA LEU A 77 1.11 -10.70 -10.80
C LEU A 77 1.70 -12.05 -11.18
N SER A 78 1.16 -12.73 -12.21
CA SER A 78 1.53 -14.11 -12.55
C SER A 78 3.04 -14.30 -12.74
N ALA A 79 3.72 -13.34 -13.39
CA ALA A 79 5.16 -13.36 -13.64
C ALA A 79 6.02 -12.78 -12.50
N ILE A 80 5.39 -12.31 -11.43
CA ILE A 80 6.06 -11.60 -10.31
C ILE A 80 6.00 -12.41 -9.02
N LEU A 81 4.84 -13.00 -8.72
CA LEU A 81 4.51 -13.48 -7.38
C LEU A 81 5.49 -14.52 -6.85
N MET A 82 5.81 -15.54 -7.66
CA MET A 82 6.72 -16.60 -7.23
C MET A 82 8.18 -16.12 -7.08
N PRO A 83 8.79 -15.42 -8.05
CA PRO A 83 10.11 -14.81 -7.86
C PRO A 83 10.19 -13.88 -6.65
N TRP A 84 9.19 -13.01 -6.47
CA TRP A 84 9.12 -12.07 -5.35
C TRP A 84 9.05 -12.79 -4.00
N TYR A 85 8.22 -13.84 -3.89
CA TYR A 85 8.03 -14.58 -2.64
C TYR A 85 9.20 -15.51 -2.27
N MET A 86 9.96 -15.96 -3.27
CA MET A 86 11.12 -16.85 -3.11
C MET A 86 12.46 -16.10 -3.10
N GLN A 87 12.44 -14.76 -3.16
CA GLN A 87 13.64 -13.94 -3.25
C GLN A 87 14.63 -14.21 -2.12
N LYS A 88 15.92 -14.14 -2.45
CA LYS A 88 17.03 -14.26 -1.51
C LYS A 88 17.93 -13.04 -1.63
N VAL A 89 18.31 -12.48 -0.49
CA VAL A 89 19.30 -11.40 -0.41
C VAL A 89 20.47 -11.94 0.43
N PHE A 90 21.68 -11.88 -0.12
CA PHE A 90 22.88 -12.51 0.46
C PHE A 90 22.66 -14.00 0.82
N GLY A 91 21.99 -14.74 -0.05
CA GLY A 91 21.70 -16.17 0.13
C GLY A 91 20.61 -16.49 1.16
N LYS A 92 20.11 -15.51 1.91
CA LYS A 92 19.05 -15.69 2.89
C LYS A 92 17.69 -15.34 2.28
N ARG A 93 16.70 -16.22 2.49
CA ARG A 93 15.32 -15.92 2.11
C ARG A 93 14.83 -14.72 2.90
N MET A 94 14.22 -13.77 2.21
CA MET A 94 13.59 -12.64 2.89
C MET A 94 12.38 -13.12 3.68
N ILE A 95 12.36 -12.81 4.98
CA ILE A 95 11.25 -13.15 5.89
C ILE A 95 10.15 -12.09 5.80
N VAL A 96 10.55 -10.83 5.58
CA VAL A 96 9.65 -9.71 5.33
C VAL A 96 9.59 -9.51 3.82
N ASN A 97 8.42 -9.73 3.23
CA ASN A 97 8.19 -9.34 1.85
C ASN A 97 7.76 -7.89 1.83
N GLU A 98 8.42 -7.08 1.02
CA GLU A 98 8.27 -5.62 1.04
C GLU A 98 7.34 -5.15 -0.09
N ASP A 99 6.38 -4.29 0.27
CA ASP A 99 5.31 -3.79 -0.60
C ASP A 99 5.84 -2.95 -1.78
N ARG A 100 6.85 -2.09 -1.56
CA ARG A 100 7.53 -1.33 -2.62
C ARG A 100 8.26 -2.25 -3.58
N TYR A 101 8.87 -3.35 -3.14
CA TYR A 101 9.53 -4.27 -4.07
C TYR A 101 8.51 -4.98 -4.98
N LEU A 102 7.35 -5.36 -4.44
CA LEU A 102 6.26 -5.90 -5.27
C LEU A 102 5.78 -4.85 -6.29
N THR A 103 5.57 -3.62 -5.82
CA THR A 103 5.15 -2.47 -6.64
C THR A 103 6.19 -2.16 -7.74
N THR A 104 7.47 -2.18 -7.40
CA THR A 104 8.59 -1.98 -8.33
C THR A 104 8.58 -3.05 -9.43
N ASN A 105 8.30 -4.31 -9.08
CA ASN A 105 8.21 -5.38 -10.07
C ASN A 105 7.08 -5.19 -11.08
N LEU A 106 5.96 -4.54 -10.68
CA LEU A 106 4.89 -4.15 -11.60
C LEU A 106 5.37 -3.03 -12.52
N LEU A 107 5.90 -1.95 -11.97
CA LEU A 107 6.36 -0.77 -12.71
C LEU A 107 7.44 -1.13 -13.75
N VAL A 108 8.44 -1.94 -13.37
CA VAL A 108 9.52 -2.39 -14.27
C VAL A 108 9.00 -3.24 -15.43
N ARG A 109 7.86 -3.91 -15.25
CA ARG A 109 7.19 -4.71 -16.31
C ARG A 109 6.22 -3.87 -17.15
N GLY A 110 6.18 -2.56 -16.94
CA GLY A 110 5.34 -1.63 -17.70
C GLY A 110 3.90 -1.53 -17.20
N TRP A 111 3.58 -2.09 -16.03
CA TRP A 111 2.26 -1.93 -15.43
C TRP A 111 2.15 -0.61 -14.69
N GLY A 112 1.07 0.12 -14.92
CA GLY A 112 0.71 1.28 -14.11
C GLY A 112 0.26 0.88 -12.71
N VAL A 113 0.57 1.72 -11.73
CA VAL A 113 0.14 1.58 -10.34
C VAL A 113 -0.50 2.87 -9.85
N VAL A 114 -1.75 2.80 -9.41
CA VAL A 114 -2.58 3.99 -9.12
C VAL A 114 -2.94 4.07 -7.63
N PHE A 115 -2.91 5.29 -7.08
CA PHE A 115 -3.46 5.58 -5.77
C PHE A 115 -4.85 6.22 -5.89
N ALA A 116 -5.86 5.56 -5.33
CA ALA A 116 -7.25 6.01 -5.27
C ALA A 116 -7.45 6.88 -4.02
N SER A 117 -7.21 8.18 -4.15
CA SER A 117 -7.31 9.14 -3.04
C SER A 117 -8.75 9.37 -2.57
N ASP A 118 -9.75 9.10 -3.40
CA ASP A 118 -11.17 9.32 -3.10
C ASP A 118 -11.82 8.21 -2.24
N VAL A 119 -11.07 7.16 -1.90
CA VAL A 119 -11.57 6.05 -1.10
C VAL A 119 -10.58 5.64 -0.02
N LEU A 120 -11.10 5.13 1.10
CA LEU A 120 -10.31 4.89 2.29
C LEU A 120 -10.51 3.48 2.86
N THR A 121 -9.44 2.98 3.44
CA THR A 121 -9.39 1.83 4.33
C THR A 121 -8.95 2.33 5.70
N VAL A 122 -9.53 1.76 6.75
CA VAL A 122 -9.23 2.09 8.14
C VAL A 122 -8.41 0.96 8.76
N ALA A 123 -7.30 1.29 9.43
CA ALA A 123 -6.53 0.36 10.23
C ALA A 123 -6.35 0.86 11.66
N GLU A 124 -6.00 -0.05 12.56
CA GLU A 124 -5.59 0.31 13.92
C GLU A 124 -4.08 0.52 13.96
N THR A 125 -3.64 1.47 14.78
CA THR A 125 -2.22 1.72 15.07
C THR A 125 -1.89 1.32 16.51
N PRO A 126 -0.63 0.96 16.83
CA PRO A 126 -0.26 0.67 18.21
C PRO A 126 -0.49 1.86 19.15
N ASN A 127 -1.03 1.56 20.33
CA ASN A 127 -1.33 2.54 21.38
C ASN A 127 -0.16 2.81 22.34
N SER A 128 1.05 2.34 22.05
CA SER A 128 2.23 2.62 22.87
C SER A 128 3.43 2.96 22.01
N VAL A 129 4.27 3.88 22.51
CA VAL A 129 5.48 4.35 21.80
C VAL A 129 6.40 3.19 21.45
N THR A 130 6.62 2.25 22.38
CA THR A 130 7.49 1.09 22.13
C THR A 130 6.95 0.19 21.01
N ARG A 131 5.63 -0.03 20.94
CA ARG A 131 5.04 -0.86 19.89
C ARG A 131 5.03 -0.12 18.55
N TRP A 132 4.74 1.18 18.57
CA TRP A 132 4.78 2.01 17.36
C TRP A 132 6.20 2.08 16.79
N LEU A 133 7.23 2.31 17.62
CA LEU A 133 8.63 2.30 17.18
C LEU A 133 9.06 0.95 16.62
N ARG A 134 8.69 -0.16 17.27
CA ARG A 134 8.95 -1.52 16.73
C ARG A 134 8.31 -1.75 15.37
N GLN A 135 7.15 -1.13 15.12
CA GLN A 135 6.49 -1.20 13.81
C GLN A 135 7.26 -0.41 12.75
N GLN A 136 7.83 0.75 13.10
CA GLN A 136 8.57 1.60 12.15
C GLN A 136 9.92 1.01 11.71
N VAL A 137 10.57 0.23 12.56
CA VAL A 137 11.93 -0.32 12.29
C VAL A 137 11.91 -1.75 11.73
N ARG A 138 10.74 -2.26 11.36
CA ARG A 138 10.55 -3.64 10.89
C ARG A 138 10.95 -3.80 9.44
#